data_AF-A0AAX6FZS3-F1
#
_entry.id   AF-A0AAX6FZS3-F1
#
_cell.length_a   1.000
_cell.length_b   1.000
_cell.length_c   1.000
_cell.angle_alpha   90.00
_cell.angle_beta   90.00
_cell.angle_gamma   90.00
#
_symmetry.space_group_name_H-M   'P 1'
#
loop_
_entity.id
_entity.type
_entity.pdbx_description
1 polymer ?
#
loop_
_entity_poly.entity_id
_entity_poly.type
_entity_poly.pdbx_seq_one_letter_code
_entity_poly.pdbx_strand_id
1 'polypeptide(L)'
;MSRPGAKILVYHGDSFLGEAEVSPVNPPGFRFPGNKIRIAHLSPPGDRCPPLSVLQTISPFSLRCKLSARSASPDSPFARLYLSCFADYRSAVIAATPGSAGEEVHLVAMPSKVEKFPCFWCFSVRPGLYAPCLAMLNLRCLSIVFDLDETLIVANTMKSFEDRIEALSRRIDGEDDPVRVSGMSAELKRYIEDKNLLKQYIESDTIVDNGKAVGVQSEEVPMLPGSQERVLRPVIRLQEKNIVLTRINPEIRDTSVFVRLRPAWEDLRSYLTAKGRKRFEVYVCTMAERDYALEMWRLLDPEAHLISAQQLPDRVVCIKVLGSHCCMYFKMACAIQRWLW
;
A
#
# COMPACT_ATOMS: atom_id res chain seq x y z
N MET A 1 -1.32 6.21 47.75
CA MET A 1 -2.13 7.40 47.39
C MET A 1 -1.76 7.81 45.97
N SER A 2 -2.65 7.57 45.00
CA SER A 2 -2.43 7.97 43.60
C SER A 2 -2.54 9.48 43.49
N ARG A 3 -1.60 10.15 42.81
CA ARG A 3 -1.67 11.59 42.54
C ARG A 3 -2.99 11.89 41.80
N PRO A 4 -3.76 12.92 42.17
CA PRO A 4 -4.97 13.30 41.45
C PRO A 4 -4.62 13.65 40.00
N GLY A 5 -5.36 13.07 39.05
CA GLY A 5 -5.16 13.30 37.62
C GLY A 5 -5.48 14.75 37.24
N ALA A 6 -4.92 15.23 36.13
CA ALA A 6 -5.23 16.57 35.63
C ALA A 6 -6.68 16.62 35.11
N LYS A 7 -7.43 17.65 35.51
CA LYS A 7 -8.82 17.86 35.06
C LYS A 7 -8.85 18.26 33.58
N ILE A 8 -9.76 17.64 32.82
CA ILE A 8 -9.98 17.96 31.42
C ILE A 8 -11.47 18.02 31.06
N LEU A 9 -11.82 18.92 30.14
CA LEU A 9 -13.18 19.03 29.58
C LEU A 9 -13.25 18.27 28.26
N VAL A 10 -14.29 17.46 28.07
CA VAL A 10 -14.46 16.63 26.87
C VAL A 10 -15.63 17.12 26.03
N TYR A 11 -15.41 17.28 24.73
CA TYR A 11 -16.40 17.71 23.74
C TYR A 11 -16.42 16.75 22.55
N HIS A 12 -17.58 16.65 21.90
CA HIS A 12 -17.73 16.07 20.56
C HIS A 12 -18.25 17.17 19.63
N GLY A 13 -17.41 17.61 18.68
CA GLY A 13 -17.62 18.90 18.02
C GLY A 13 -17.67 20.03 19.06
N ASP A 14 -18.81 20.72 19.12
CA ASP A 14 -19.09 21.78 20.11
C ASP A 14 -19.97 21.33 21.29
N SER A 15 -20.44 20.08 21.27
CA SER A 15 -21.27 19.53 22.35
C SER A 15 -20.41 19.12 23.54
N PHE A 16 -20.66 19.71 24.71
CA PHE A 16 -20.00 19.33 25.95
C PHE A 16 -20.49 17.96 26.43
N LEU A 17 -19.54 17.05 26.71
CA LEU A 17 -19.85 15.69 27.13
C LEU A 17 -19.67 15.45 28.63
N GLY A 18 -18.76 16.19 29.27
CA GLY A 18 -18.47 16.07 30.70
C GLY A 18 -17.03 16.38 31.08
N GLU A 19 -16.72 16.18 32.37
CA GLU A 19 -15.37 16.29 32.93
C GLU A 19 -14.73 14.92 33.11
N ALA A 20 -13.44 14.82 32.80
CA ALA A 20 -12.63 13.64 33.02
C ALA A 20 -11.32 13.97 33.75
N GLU A 21 -10.70 12.95 34.34
CA GLU A 21 -9.38 13.00 34.93
C GLU A 21 -8.38 12.29 34.02
N VAL A 22 -7.26 12.95 33.75
CA VAL A 22 -6.16 12.42 32.93
C VAL A 22 -5.12 11.79 33.86
N SER A 23 -4.92 10.49 33.72
CA SER A 23 -3.81 9.76 34.33
C SER A 23 -2.73 9.48 33.27
N PRO A 24 -1.54 10.11 33.33
CA PRO A 24 -0.50 9.90 32.34
C PRO A 24 0.07 8.48 32.40
N VAL A 25 0.49 7.95 31.24
CA VAL A 25 1.21 6.69 31.12
C VAL A 25 2.59 6.99 30.53
N ASN A 26 3.63 6.36 31.07
CA ASN A 26 5.04 6.67 30.78
C ASN A 26 5.39 6.73 29.27
N PRO A 27 6.33 7.60 28.85
CA PRO A 27 7.02 8.61 29.66
C PRO A 27 6.12 9.84 29.94
N PRO A 28 6.31 10.51 31.09
CA PRO A 28 5.53 11.67 31.48
C PRO A 28 5.80 12.84 30.51
N GLY A 29 4.77 13.37 29.85
CA GLY A 29 4.93 14.53 28.97
C GLY A 29 3.75 14.83 28.05
N PHE A 30 2.94 13.81 27.72
CA PHE A 30 1.75 14.03 26.89
C PHE A 30 0.71 14.87 27.64
N ARG A 31 0.35 16.01 27.07
CA ARG A 31 -0.71 16.90 27.57
C ARG A 31 -1.59 17.34 26.41
N PHE A 32 -2.89 17.32 26.62
CA PHE A 32 -3.83 17.93 25.70
C PHE A 32 -3.74 19.46 25.80
N PRO A 33 -3.79 20.19 24.67
CA PRO A 33 -3.74 21.65 24.69
C PRO A 33 -4.95 22.25 25.40
N GLY A 34 -4.71 23.29 26.20
CA GLY A 34 -5.78 24.08 26.81
C GLY A 34 -6.71 23.34 27.79
N ASN A 35 -6.30 22.16 28.29
CA ASN A 35 -7.11 21.31 29.18
C ASN A 35 -8.50 21.00 28.60
N LYS A 36 -8.58 20.83 27.27
CA LYS A 36 -9.80 20.44 26.55
C LYS A 36 -9.49 19.33 25.54
N ILE A 37 -10.41 18.39 25.41
CA ILE A 37 -10.42 17.36 24.36
C ILE A 37 -11.59 17.65 23.43
N ARG A 38 -11.33 17.65 22.13
CA ARG A 38 -12.36 17.72 21.09
C ARG A 38 -12.29 16.49 20.22
N ILE A 39 -13.30 15.64 20.35
CA ILE A 39 -13.51 14.49 19.47
C ILE A 39 -14.00 15.03 18.13
N ALA A 40 -13.32 14.63 17.06
CA ALA A 40 -13.63 15.02 15.70
C ALA A 40 -14.61 14.05 15.05
N HIS A 41 -14.40 12.74 15.23
CA HIS A 41 -15.24 11.70 14.67
C HIS A 41 -15.08 10.39 15.46
N LEU A 42 -15.93 9.41 15.16
CA LEU A 42 -15.78 8.03 15.60
C LEU A 42 -15.09 7.21 14.51
N SER A 43 -14.21 6.30 14.91
CA SER A 43 -13.60 5.36 13.97
C SER A 43 -14.66 4.45 13.32
N PRO A 44 -14.33 3.80 12.19
CA PRO A 44 -15.14 2.71 11.67
C PRO A 44 -15.34 1.63 12.76
N PRO A 45 -16.50 0.96 12.79
CA PRO A 45 -16.78 -0.12 13.72
C PRO A 45 -15.95 -1.37 13.38
N GLY A 46 -15.60 -2.14 14.40
CA GLY A 46 -14.93 -3.43 14.21
C GLY A 46 -15.92 -4.60 14.24
N ASP A 47 -15.73 -5.58 13.36
CA ASP A 47 -16.56 -6.80 13.36
C ASP A 47 -16.03 -7.86 14.31
N ARG A 48 -14.70 -7.89 14.48
CA ARG A 48 -14.00 -8.96 15.23
C ARG A 48 -12.93 -8.43 16.17
N CYS A 49 -12.27 -7.35 15.77
CA CYS A 49 -11.13 -6.81 16.48
C CYS A 49 -11.54 -5.54 17.23
N PRO A 50 -11.43 -5.51 18.57
CA PRO A 50 -11.62 -4.27 19.30
C PRO A 50 -10.51 -3.28 18.95
N PRO A 51 -10.74 -1.96 19.08
CA PRO A 51 -9.74 -0.94 18.75
C PRO A 51 -8.39 -1.15 19.43
N LEU A 52 -8.40 -1.67 20.67
CA LEU A 52 -7.18 -2.00 21.40
C LEU A 52 -6.27 -2.96 20.62
N SER A 53 -6.83 -4.03 20.05
CA SER A 53 -6.06 -5.03 19.30
C SER A 53 -5.43 -4.38 18.07
N VAL A 54 -6.20 -3.58 17.32
CA VAL A 54 -5.71 -2.87 16.13
C VAL A 54 -4.55 -1.94 16.50
N LEU A 55 -4.73 -1.11 17.53
CA LEU A 55 -3.74 -0.12 17.95
C LEU A 55 -2.46 -0.74 18.50
N GLN A 56 -2.57 -1.85 19.25
CA GLN A 56 -1.41 -2.61 19.70
C GLN A 56 -0.63 -3.24 18.54
N THR A 57 -1.30 -3.66 17.47
CA THR A 57 -0.65 -4.19 16.26
C THR A 57 0.13 -3.11 15.52
N ILE A 58 -0.46 -1.94 15.29
CA ILE A 58 0.12 -0.92 14.39
C ILE A 58 1.01 0.10 15.11
N SER A 59 0.84 0.25 16.41
CA SER A 59 1.60 1.20 17.21
C SER A 59 1.78 0.66 18.64
N PRO A 60 2.57 -0.42 18.81
CA PRO A 60 2.91 -0.91 20.14
C PRO A 60 3.60 0.21 20.92
N PHE A 61 3.27 0.37 22.19
CA PHE A 61 3.81 1.43 23.09
C PHE A 61 3.30 2.86 22.81
N SER A 62 2.20 3.02 22.07
CA SER A 62 1.59 4.34 21.82
C SER A 62 0.58 4.81 22.86
N LEU A 63 0.37 4.06 23.94
CA LEU A 63 -0.49 4.47 25.06
C LEU A 63 0.10 5.71 25.73
N ARG A 64 -0.61 6.84 25.66
CA ARG A 64 -0.16 8.13 26.20
C ARG A 64 -0.73 8.43 27.58
N CYS A 65 -2.02 8.16 27.77
CA CYS A 65 -2.72 8.44 29.01
C CYS A 65 -4.01 7.63 29.12
N LYS A 66 -4.63 7.69 30.31
CA LYS A 66 -5.96 7.16 30.59
C LYS A 66 -6.87 8.31 30.99
N LEU A 67 -8.11 8.27 30.53
CA LEU A 67 -9.17 9.21 30.88
C LEU A 67 -10.22 8.49 31.69
N SER A 68 -10.51 9.02 32.86
CA SER A 68 -11.50 8.46 33.79
C SER A 68 -12.60 9.47 34.02
N ALA A 69 -13.87 9.05 33.89
CA ALA A 69 -15.01 9.89 34.21
C ALA A 69 -14.99 10.28 35.71
N ARG A 70 -15.26 11.55 36.02
CA ARG A 70 -15.40 12.00 37.41
C ARG A 70 -16.78 11.72 38.00
N SER A 71 -17.79 11.62 37.14
CA SER A 71 -19.15 11.29 37.53
C SER A 71 -19.51 9.90 37.01
N ALA A 72 -20.06 9.06 37.88
CA ALA A 72 -20.55 7.73 37.54
C ALA A 72 -21.98 7.73 36.99
N SER A 73 -22.55 8.90 36.65
CA SER A 73 -23.91 8.98 36.11
C SER A 73 -24.01 8.20 34.79
N PRO A 74 -24.81 7.13 34.73
CA PRO A 74 -24.91 6.25 33.56
C PRO A 74 -25.53 6.96 32.35
N ASP A 75 -26.34 7.99 32.58
CA ASP A 75 -27.03 8.75 31.52
C ASP A 75 -26.21 9.94 30.98
N SER A 76 -25.03 10.19 31.57
CA SER A 76 -24.16 11.28 31.12
C SER A 76 -23.77 11.11 29.64
N PRO A 77 -23.62 12.20 28.87
CA PRO A 77 -23.20 12.10 27.48
C PRO A 77 -21.83 11.41 27.32
N PHE A 78 -20.93 11.59 28.28
CA PHE A 78 -19.64 10.89 28.32
C PHE A 78 -19.79 9.37 28.55
N ALA A 79 -20.71 8.93 29.42
CA ALA A 79 -21.02 7.53 29.59
C ALA A 79 -21.66 6.92 28.32
N ARG A 80 -22.56 7.66 27.66
CA ARG A 80 -23.17 7.23 26.37
C ARG A 80 -22.13 7.07 25.27
N LEU A 81 -21.16 7.99 25.16
CA LEU A 81 -20.03 7.86 24.24
C LEU A 81 -19.22 6.59 24.54
N TYR A 82 -18.89 6.35 25.81
CA TYR A 82 -18.17 5.16 26.24
C TYR A 82 -18.89 3.86 25.86
N LEU A 83 -20.18 3.78 26.15
CA LEU A 83 -20.99 2.60 25.85
C LEU A 83 -21.08 2.34 24.35
N SER A 84 -21.29 3.38 23.53
CA SER A 84 -21.29 3.25 22.07
C SER A 84 -19.94 2.78 21.54
N CYS A 85 -18.83 3.38 21.98
CA CYS A 85 -17.49 2.97 21.57
C CYS A 85 -17.20 1.50 21.97
N PHE A 86 -17.60 1.11 23.17
CA PHE A 86 -17.38 -0.24 23.68
C PHE A 86 -18.22 -1.28 22.93
N ALA A 87 -19.51 -1.00 22.71
CA ALA A 87 -20.43 -1.93 22.06
C ALA A 87 -20.11 -2.14 20.57
N ASP A 88 -19.78 -1.05 19.86
CA ASP A 88 -19.59 -1.09 18.41
C ASP A 88 -18.13 -1.34 18.00
N TYR A 89 -17.24 -1.63 18.97
CA TYR A 89 -15.79 -1.71 18.76
C TYR A 89 -15.24 -0.49 18.01
N ARG A 90 -15.68 0.69 18.43
CA ARG A 90 -15.22 1.98 17.93
C ARG A 90 -14.29 2.66 18.93
N SER A 91 -13.52 3.60 18.41
CA SER A 91 -12.79 4.56 19.20
C SER A 91 -13.26 5.97 18.86
N ALA A 92 -13.22 6.87 19.83
CA ALA A 92 -13.41 8.29 19.56
C ALA A 92 -12.06 8.89 19.14
N VAL A 93 -12.03 9.63 18.04
CA VAL A 93 -10.79 10.16 17.46
C VAL A 93 -10.69 11.66 17.72
N ILE A 94 -9.59 12.09 18.32
CA ILE A 94 -9.26 13.51 18.49
C ILE A 94 -8.52 13.98 17.24
N ALA A 95 -8.96 15.11 16.66
CA ALA A 95 -8.22 15.76 15.57
C ALA A 95 -6.85 16.23 16.06
N ALA A 96 -5.82 16.08 15.22
CA ALA A 96 -4.45 16.47 15.52
C ALA A 96 -4.38 17.86 16.16
N THR A 97 -3.85 17.91 17.38
CA THR A 97 -3.70 19.14 18.15
C THR A 97 -2.52 19.95 17.64
N PRO A 98 -2.55 21.30 17.70
CA PRO A 98 -1.35 22.11 17.46
C PRO A 98 -0.26 21.70 18.46
N GLY A 99 0.84 21.11 17.98
CA GLY A 99 1.92 20.57 18.80
C GLY A 99 2.02 19.04 18.87
N SER A 100 0.99 18.28 18.45
CA SER A 100 1.16 16.85 18.13
C SER A 100 1.68 16.75 16.70
N ALA A 101 2.85 16.13 16.53
CA ALA A 101 3.56 16.00 15.26
C ALA A 101 2.80 15.13 14.23
N GLY A 102 1.66 15.63 13.74
CA GLY A 102 0.82 14.94 12.77
C GLY A 102 0.32 13.58 13.23
N GLU A 103 0.03 13.38 14.53
CA GLU A 103 -0.55 12.16 15.10
C GLU A 103 -2.06 12.31 15.34
N GLU A 104 -2.84 11.24 15.17
CA GLU A 104 -4.24 11.12 15.60
C GLU A 104 -4.30 10.36 16.94
N VAL A 105 -5.19 10.79 17.85
CA VAL A 105 -5.33 10.15 19.17
C VAL A 105 -6.67 9.43 19.26
N HIS A 106 -6.61 8.13 19.51
CA HIS A 106 -7.77 7.26 19.68
C HIS A 106 -8.07 7.04 21.15
N LEU A 107 -9.29 7.37 21.57
CA LEU A 107 -9.86 7.04 22.87
C LEU A 107 -10.53 5.68 22.75
N VAL A 108 -9.89 4.67 23.32
CA VAL A 108 -10.39 3.29 23.36
C VAL A 108 -11.14 3.05 24.65
N ALA A 109 -12.43 2.72 24.56
CA ALA A 109 -13.23 2.37 25.73
C ALA A 109 -12.69 1.07 26.35
N MET A 110 -12.30 1.13 27.62
CA MET A 110 -11.70 0.01 28.32
C MET A 110 -12.55 -0.43 29.51
N PRO A 111 -12.85 -1.73 29.63
CA PRO A 111 -13.56 -2.24 30.78
C PRO A 111 -12.64 -2.17 32.00
N SER A 112 -13.09 -1.52 33.07
CA SER A 112 -12.39 -1.54 34.34
C SER A 112 -13.07 -2.55 35.26
N LYS A 113 -12.30 -3.51 35.78
CA LYS A 113 -12.77 -4.44 36.82
C LYS A 113 -12.85 -3.78 38.21
N VAL A 114 -12.17 -2.64 38.37
CA VAL A 114 -11.99 -1.93 39.65
C VAL A 114 -12.83 -0.65 39.69
N GLU A 115 -12.93 0.06 38.57
CA GLU A 115 -13.65 1.32 38.45
C GLU A 115 -15.04 1.08 37.81
N LYS A 116 -16.10 1.52 38.48
CA LYS A 116 -17.48 1.39 37.98
C LYS A 116 -17.88 2.48 36.99
N PHE A 117 -16.95 3.31 36.55
CA PHE A 117 -17.21 4.48 35.71
C PHE A 117 -16.46 4.40 34.36
N PRO A 118 -16.94 5.10 33.33
CA PRO A 118 -16.30 5.11 32.00
C PRO A 118 -14.81 5.42 32.03
N CYS A 119 -14.01 4.56 31.37
CA CYS A 119 -12.56 4.72 31.25
C CYS A 119 -12.12 4.59 29.78
N PHE A 120 -11.34 5.55 29.30
CA PHE A 120 -10.71 5.47 27.97
C PHE A 120 -9.20 5.39 28.09
N TRP A 121 -8.57 4.58 27.24
CA TRP A 121 -7.13 4.58 27.03
C TRP A 121 -6.82 5.34 25.74
N CYS A 122 -5.89 6.28 25.81
CA CYS A 122 -5.55 7.17 24.70
C CYS A 122 -4.30 6.67 23.98
N PHE A 123 -4.45 6.25 22.73
CA PHE A 123 -3.37 5.77 21.89
C PHE A 123 -3.07 6.79 20.79
N SER A 124 -1.78 7.04 20.55
CA SER A 124 -1.33 7.92 19.46
C SER A 124 -0.92 7.10 18.25
N VAL A 125 -1.48 7.38 17.08
CA VAL A 125 -1.11 6.70 15.83
C VAL A 125 -0.96 7.72 14.72
N ARG A 126 -0.28 7.35 13.64
CA ARG A 126 -0.24 8.22 12.46
C ARG A 126 -1.60 8.20 11.74
N PRO A 127 -2.10 9.38 11.33
CA PRO A 127 -3.37 9.52 10.66
C PRO A 127 -3.55 8.53 9.52
N GLY A 128 -4.74 7.92 9.48
CA GLY A 128 -5.16 7.04 8.40
C GLY A 128 -4.57 5.62 8.44
N LEU A 129 -3.81 5.25 9.46
CA LEU A 129 -3.36 3.85 9.62
C LEU A 129 -4.43 2.95 10.24
N TYR A 130 -5.28 3.51 11.11
CA TYR A 130 -6.24 2.70 11.86
C TYR A 130 -7.25 1.97 10.95
N ALA A 131 -7.91 2.69 10.04
CA ALA A 131 -9.00 2.13 9.22
C ALA A 131 -8.53 1.01 8.25
N PRO A 132 -7.43 1.18 7.48
CA PRO A 132 -6.91 0.10 6.64
C PRO A 132 -6.50 -1.14 7.45
N CYS A 133 -5.88 -0.95 8.62
CA CYS A 133 -5.48 -2.06 9.47
C CYS A 133 -6.66 -2.79 10.10
N LEU A 134 -7.71 -2.05 10.50
CA LEU A 134 -8.97 -2.64 10.94
C LEU A 134 -9.59 -3.49 9.82
N ALA A 135 -9.64 -2.97 8.59
CA ALA A 135 -10.17 -3.70 7.44
C ALA A 135 -9.39 -5.01 7.19
N MET A 136 -8.05 -4.96 7.20
CA MET A 136 -7.20 -6.14 7.07
C MET A 136 -7.46 -7.19 8.15
N LEU A 137 -7.56 -6.77 9.42
CA LEU A 137 -7.79 -7.67 10.55
C LEU A 137 -9.19 -8.29 10.53
N ASN A 138 -10.23 -7.52 10.20
CA ASN A 138 -11.60 -8.03 10.05
C ASN A 138 -11.68 -9.05 8.89
N LEU A 139 -11.04 -8.74 7.75
CA LEU A 139 -10.99 -9.60 6.57
C LEU A 139 -10.00 -10.77 6.72
N ARG A 140 -9.15 -10.79 7.75
CA ARG A 140 -7.99 -11.71 7.88
C ARG A 140 -7.20 -11.77 6.57
N CYS A 141 -7.00 -10.59 5.99
CA CYS A 141 -6.41 -10.40 4.68
C CYS A 141 -5.21 -9.48 4.86
N LEU A 142 -4.03 -9.97 4.48
CA LEU A 142 -2.80 -9.19 4.53
C LEU A 142 -2.72 -8.30 3.28
N SER A 143 -2.08 -7.14 3.39
CA SER A 143 -1.73 -6.37 2.21
C SER A 143 -0.34 -6.79 1.72
N ILE A 144 -0.19 -6.99 0.41
CA ILE A 144 1.09 -7.19 -0.26
C ILE A 144 1.33 -6.03 -1.22
N VAL A 145 2.52 -5.44 -1.16
CA VAL A 145 2.89 -4.31 -2.01
C VAL A 145 4.01 -4.78 -2.92
N PHE A 146 3.80 -4.70 -4.23
CA PHE A 146 4.82 -4.99 -5.23
C PHE A 146 5.48 -3.70 -5.71
N ASP A 147 6.81 -3.71 -5.74
CA ASP A 147 7.56 -2.78 -6.57
C ASP A 147 7.60 -3.33 -8.00
N LEU A 148 7.00 -2.62 -8.95
CA LEU A 148 6.73 -3.16 -10.29
C LEU A 148 8.03 -3.57 -11.01
N ASP A 149 8.96 -2.64 -11.17
CA ASP A 149 10.17 -2.80 -11.98
C ASP A 149 11.31 -3.52 -11.23
N GLU A 150 11.24 -3.55 -9.90
CA GLU A 150 12.20 -4.29 -9.08
C GLU A 150 11.75 -5.74 -8.85
N THR A 151 10.45 -5.94 -8.58
CA THR A 151 9.90 -7.21 -8.09
C THR A 151 9.26 -8.06 -9.16
N LEU A 152 8.58 -7.47 -10.15
CA LEU A 152 7.67 -8.23 -11.04
C LEU A 152 8.15 -8.31 -12.49
N ILE A 153 8.79 -7.26 -13.00
CA ILE A 153 9.19 -7.19 -14.41
C ILE A 153 10.55 -6.54 -14.59
N VAL A 154 11.10 -6.67 -15.77
CA VAL A 154 12.18 -5.82 -16.29
C VAL A 154 11.72 -5.29 -17.64
N ALA A 155 11.45 -3.99 -17.74
CA ALA A 155 11.10 -3.35 -19.00
C ALA A 155 12.29 -2.59 -19.59
N ASN A 156 12.36 -2.55 -20.92
CA ASN A 156 13.39 -1.82 -21.66
C ASN A 156 12.79 -1.13 -22.89
N THR A 157 13.21 0.11 -23.12
CA THR A 157 13.02 0.82 -24.38
C THR A 157 14.23 0.57 -25.29
N MET A 158 14.15 1.01 -26.55
CA MET A 158 15.31 0.99 -27.45
C MET A 158 16.51 1.72 -26.86
N LYS A 159 16.28 2.89 -26.29
CA LYS A 159 17.31 3.70 -25.63
C LYS A 159 17.90 2.99 -24.41
N SER A 160 17.08 2.39 -23.55
CA SER A 160 17.62 1.71 -22.37
C SER A 160 18.43 0.46 -22.72
N PHE A 161 18.08 -0.24 -23.82
CA PHE A 161 18.94 -1.30 -24.34
C PHE A 161 20.27 -0.75 -24.87
N GLU A 162 20.25 0.34 -25.64
CA GLU A 162 21.47 0.98 -26.16
C GLU A 162 22.42 1.38 -25.03
N ASP A 163 21.90 2.08 -24.02
CA ASP A 163 22.67 2.52 -22.86
C ASP A 163 23.28 1.30 -22.11
N ARG A 164 22.51 0.22 -21.92
CA ARG A 164 22.96 -1.00 -21.23
C ARG A 164 24.00 -1.78 -22.04
N ILE A 165 23.80 -1.91 -23.34
CA ILE A 165 24.74 -2.58 -24.25
C ILE A 165 26.06 -1.81 -24.23
N GLU A 166 26.03 -0.48 -24.39
CA GLU A 166 27.24 0.34 -24.38
C GLU A 166 27.98 0.26 -23.04
N ALA A 167 27.25 0.39 -21.92
CA ALA A 167 27.84 0.29 -20.60
C ALA A 167 28.46 -1.09 -20.33
N LEU A 168 27.81 -2.17 -20.76
CA LEU A 168 28.31 -3.53 -20.58
C LEU A 168 29.50 -3.83 -21.49
N SER A 169 29.49 -3.36 -22.74
CA SER A 169 30.64 -3.46 -23.66
C SER A 169 31.89 -2.79 -23.07
N ARG A 170 31.77 -1.55 -22.57
CA ARG A 170 32.90 -0.87 -21.91
C ARG A 170 33.43 -1.61 -20.69
N ARG A 171 32.55 -2.29 -19.94
CA ARG A 171 32.94 -3.10 -18.77
C ARG A 171 33.67 -4.38 -19.17
N ILE A 172 33.30 -4.98 -20.30
CA ILE A 172 33.99 -6.16 -20.86
C ILE A 172 35.40 -5.78 -21.30
N ASP A 173 35.58 -4.63 -21.96
CA ASP A 173 36.89 -4.17 -22.46
C ASP A 173 37.93 -3.94 -21.34
N GLY A 174 37.47 -3.71 -20.11
CA GLY A 174 38.31 -3.49 -18.94
C GLY A 174 38.36 -4.65 -17.93
N GLU A 175 37.87 -5.84 -18.29
CA GLU A 175 37.86 -7.02 -17.43
C GLU A 175 38.84 -8.09 -17.93
N ASP A 176 39.75 -8.53 -17.05
CA ASP A 176 40.79 -9.51 -17.38
C ASP A 176 40.39 -10.96 -17.03
N ASP A 177 39.42 -11.17 -16.13
CA ASP A 177 38.99 -12.51 -15.73
C ASP A 177 38.16 -13.17 -16.84
N PRO A 178 38.63 -14.28 -17.45
CA PRO A 178 37.96 -14.92 -18.58
C PRO A 178 36.57 -15.46 -18.23
N VAL A 179 36.33 -15.85 -16.98
CA VAL A 179 35.02 -16.34 -16.53
C VAL A 179 34.02 -15.19 -16.48
N ARG A 180 34.45 -14.03 -15.96
CA ARG A 180 33.63 -12.81 -15.90
C ARG A 180 33.36 -12.24 -17.28
N VAL A 181 34.38 -12.20 -18.14
CA VAL A 181 34.25 -11.79 -19.55
C VAL A 181 33.24 -12.68 -20.29
N SER A 182 33.32 -14.01 -20.13
CA SER A 182 32.38 -14.94 -20.74
C SER A 182 30.94 -14.70 -20.26
N GLY A 183 30.74 -14.53 -18.96
CA GLY A 183 29.43 -14.21 -18.38
C GLY A 183 28.84 -12.90 -18.89
N MET A 184 29.63 -11.82 -18.91
CA MET A 184 29.21 -10.53 -19.44
C MET A 184 28.96 -10.57 -20.95
N SER A 185 29.78 -11.29 -21.71
CA SER A 185 29.58 -11.45 -23.17
C SER A 185 28.28 -12.20 -23.48
N ALA A 186 27.92 -13.21 -22.69
CA ALA A 186 26.64 -13.90 -22.81
C ALA A 186 25.45 -12.99 -22.45
N GLU A 187 25.61 -12.11 -21.46
CA GLU A 187 24.61 -11.07 -21.15
C GLU A 187 24.47 -10.03 -22.27
N LEU A 188 25.59 -9.55 -22.82
CA LEU A 188 25.61 -8.61 -23.94
C LEU A 188 24.89 -9.18 -25.16
N LYS A 189 25.17 -10.44 -25.50
CA LYS A 189 24.51 -11.15 -26.59
C LYS A 189 22.98 -11.19 -26.38
N ARG A 190 22.52 -11.49 -25.17
CA ARG A 190 21.08 -11.49 -24.83
C ARG A 190 20.46 -10.10 -24.99
N TYR A 191 21.13 -9.03 -24.57
CA TYR A 191 20.62 -7.68 -24.78
C TYR A 191 20.52 -7.29 -26.26
N ILE A 192 21.49 -7.70 -27.08
CA ILE A 192 21.44 -7.45 -28.54
C ILE A 192 20.27 -8.20 -29.17
N GLU A 193 20.07 -9.47 -28.81
CA GLU A 193 18.95 -10.29 -29.29
C GLU A 193 17.59 -9.69 -28.87
N ASP A 194 17.42 -9.35 -27.59
CA ASP A 194 16.20 -8.73 -27.06
C ASP A 194 15.93 -7.35 -27.71
N LYS A 195 16.97 -6.53 -27.90
CA LYS A 195 16.88 -5.25 -28.63
C LYS A 195 16.40 -5.46 -30.07
N ASN A 196 16.91 -6.48 -30.76
CA ASN A 196 16.52 -6.78 -32.13
C ASN A 196 15.04 -7.19 -32.24
N LEU A 197 14.51 -7.92 -31.25
CA LEU A 197 13.08 -8.23 -31.16
C LEU A 197 12.25 -6.96 -31.02
N LEU A 198 12.66 -6.05 -30.12
CA LEU A 198 11.97 -4.77 -29.94
C LEU A 198 11.99 -3.93 -31.21
N LYS A 199 13.13 -3.89 -31.91
CA LYS A 199 13.28 -3.19 -33.19
C LYS A 199 12.31 -3.73 -34.26
N GLN A 200 12.25 -5.05 -34.44
CA GLN A 200 11.33 -5.67 -35.40
C GLN A 200 9.86 -5.33 -35.10
N TYR A 201 9.49 -5.35 -33.81
CA TYR A 201 8.15 -4.97 -33.36
C TYR A 201 7.82 -3.50 -33.66
N ILE A 202 8.75 -2.58 -33.41
CA ILE A 202 8.59 -1.14 -33.71
C ILE A 202 8.42 -0.90 -35.22
N GLU A 203 9.20 -1.59 -36.05
CA GLU A 203 9.22 -1.37 -37.49
C GLU A 203 8.02 -2.02 -38.19
N SER A 204 7.62 -3.22 -37.78
CA SER A 204 6.73 -4.07 -38.59
C SER A 204 5.52 -4.66 -37.86
N ASP A 205 5.32 -4.40 -36.56
CA ASP A 205 4.30 -5.08 -35.74
C ASP A 205 4.41 -6.63 -35.78
N THR A 206 5.58 -7.14 -36.15
CA THR A 206 5.91 -8.57 -36.21
C THR A 206 7.32 -8.81 -35.68
N ILE A 207 7.59 -10.02 -35.20
CA ILE A 207 8.92 -10.48 -34.81
C ILE A 207 9.19 -11.87 -35.38
N VAL A 208 10.46 -12.24 -35.50
CA VAL A 208 10.88 -13.61 -35.80
C VAL A 208 11.37 -14.29 -34.52
N ASP A 209 10.63 -15.30 -34.06
CA ASP A 209 10.99 -16.13 -32.91
C ASP A 209 11.19 -17.58 -33.35
N ASN A 210 12.37 -18.15 -33.09
CA ASN A 210 12.75 -19.51 -33.52
C ASN A 210 12.48 -19.79 -35.02
N GLY A 211 12.71 -18.80 -35.88
CA GLY A 211 12.48 -18.90 -37.32
C GLY A 211 11.01 -18.74 -37.77
N LYS A 212 10.08 -18.53 -36.83
CA LYS A 212 8.67 -18.31 -37.11
C LYS A 212 8.30 -16.84 -36.92
N ALA A 213 7.57 -16.29 -37.89
CA ALA A 213 7.00 -14.95 -37.75
C ALA A 213 5.83 -14.96 -36.76
N VAL A 214 5.87 -14.06 -35.78
CA VAL A 214 4.82 -13.82 -34.80
C VAL A 214 4.34 -12.38 -34.96
N GLY A 215 3.07 -12.20 -35.29
CA GLY A 215 2.45 -10.88 -35.42
C GLY A 215 1.77 -10.39 -34.15
N VAL A 216 1.52 -9.09 -34.08
CA VAL A 216 0.72 -8.44 -33.04
C VAL A 216 -0.67 -9.06 -32.90
N GLN A 217 -1.08 -9.22 -31.64
CA GLN A 217 -2.46 -9.45 -31.24
C GLN A 217 -3.05 -8.13 -30.73
N SER A 218 -4.24 -7.78 -31.22
CA SER A 218 -4.96 -6.59 -30.75
C SER A 218 -5.78 -6.94 -29.51
N GLU A 219 -5.30 -6.54 -28.34
CA GLU A 219 -5.99 -6.71 -27.06
C GLU A 219 -6.90 -5.50 -26.81
N GLU A 220 -8.22 -5.71 -26.67
CA GLU A 220 -9.18 -4.64 -26.40
C GLU A 220 -9.26 -4.33 -24.90
N VAL A 221 -9.06 -3.05 -24.54
CA VAL A 221 -8.92 -2.61 -23.15
C VAL A 221 -9.74 -1.34 -22.90
N PRO A 222 -10.45 -1.20 -21.76
CA PRO A 222 -11.09 0.06 -21.38
C PRO A 222 -10.07 1.19 -21.25
N MET A 223 -10.36 2.38 -21.80
CA MET A 223 -9.48 3.55 -21.65
C MET A 223 -9.29 3.97 -20.19
N LEU A 224 -10.38 3.93 -19.43
CA LEU A 224 -10.40 4.26 -18.01
C LEU A 224 -11.21 3.21 -17.26
N PRO A 225 -10.95 3.01 -15.95
CA PRO A 225 -11.83 2.24 -15.08
C PRO A 225 -13.29 2.70 -15.20
N GLY A 226 -14.14 1.87 -15.81
CA GLY A 226 -15.57 2.16 -15.98
C GLY A 226 -15.96 2.93 -17.26
N SER A 227 -15.02 3.25 -18.15
CA SER A 227 -15.38 3.83 -19.46
C SER A 227 -15.96 2.77 -20.40
N GLN A 228 -16.94 3.17 -21.21
CA GLN A 228 -17.39 2.36 -22.36
C GLN A 228 -16.42 2.45 -23.54
N GLU A 229 -15.63 3.51 -23.60
CA GLU A 229 -14.60 3.70 -24.62
C GLU A 229 -13.45 2.70 -24.43
N ARG A 230 -13.10 2.03 -25.53
CA ARG A 230 -12.12 0.96 -25.58
C ARG A 230 -11.00 1.30 -26.55
N VAL A 231 -9.81 0.83 -26.22
CA VAL A 231 -8.59 0.99 -27.01
C VAL A 231 -8.03 -0.37 -27.37
N LEU A 232 -7.58 -0.50 -28.61
CA LEU A 232 -6.89 -1.68 -29.09
C LEU A 232 -5.38 -1.53 -28.81
N ARG A 233 -4.84 -2.44 -28.02
CA ARG A 233 -3.42 -2.47 -27.68
C ARG A 233 -2.70 -3.52 -28.51
N PRO A 234 -1.64 -3.15 -29.25
CA PRO A 234 -0.86 -4.09 -30.04
C PRO A 234 0.12 -4.83 -29.13
N VAL A 235 -0.08 -6.13 -28.90
CA VAL A 235 0.74 -6.93 -27.98
C VAL A 235 1.29 -8.17 -28.67
N ILE A 236 2.55 -8.51 -28.41
CA ILE A 236 3.11 -9.83 -28.73
C ILE A 236 3.55 -10.48 -27.42
N ARG A 237 3.03 -11.69 -27.12
CA ARG A 237 3.39 -12.47 -25.93
C ARG A 237 4.17 -13.71 -26.34
N LEU A 238 5.42 -13.81 -25.90
CA LEU A 238 6.25 -15.01 -26.01
C LEU A 238 6.21 -15.74 -24.66
N GLN A 239 5.17 -16.54 -24.46
CA GLN A 239 4.88 -17.19 -23.18
C GLN A 239 6.06 -18.05 -22.68
N GLU A 240 6.67 -18.85 -23.55
CA GLU A 240 7.80 -19.72 -23.19
C GLU A 240 9.03 -18.95 -22.71
N LYS A 241 9.18 -17.68 -23.11
CA LYS A 241 10.32 -16.82 -22.75
C LYS A 241 9.98 -15.81 -21.66
N ASN A 242 8.73 -15.77 -21.20
CA ASN A 242 8.20 -14.75 -20.30
C ASN A 242 8.46 -13.33 -20.83
N ILE A 243 8.32 -13.12 -22.14
CA ILE A 243 8.52 -11.82 -22.80
C ILE A 243 7.19 -11.31 -23.35
N VAL A 244 6.96 -10.01 -23.19
CA VAL A 244 5.86 -9.29 -23.80
C VAL A 244 6.41 -8.03 -24.48
N LEU A 245 5.99 -7.79 -25.71
CA LEU A 245 6.22 -6.53 -26.44
C LEU A 245 4.89 -5.78 -26.46
N THR A 246 4.90 -4.53 -26.02
CA THR A 246 3.71 -3.66 -26.00
C THR A 246 4.09 -2.20 -26.26
N ARG A 247 3.08 -1.32 -26.29
CA ARG A 247 3.23 0.14 -26.30
C ARG A 247 2.54 0.76 -25.10
N ILE A 248 3.18 1.76 -24.50
CA ILE A 248 2.55 2.54 -23.43
C ILE A 248 1.38 3.34 -24.01
N ASN A 249 1.63 4.07 -25.10
CA ASN A 249 0.60 4.66 -25.94
C ASN A 249 0.47 3.84 -27.24
N PRO A 250 -0.66 3.13 -27.46
CA PRO A 250 -0.82 2.23 -28.60
C PRO A 250 -0.71 2.90 -29.97
N GLU A 251 -0.95 4.21 -30.05
CA GLU A 251 -0.85 5.01 -31.28
C GLU A 251 0.59 5.43 -31.61
N ILE A 252 1.48 5.48 -30.61
CA ILE A 252 2.84 6.00 -30.76
C ILE A 252 3.85 4.85 -30.67
N ARG A 253 4.42 4.49 -31.83
CA ARG A 253 5.42 3.41 -31.94
C ARG A 253 6.67 3.63 -31.09
N ASP A 254 7.09 4.87 -30.88
CA ASP A 254 8.26 5.19 -30.04
C ASP A 254 8.06 4.89 -28.55
N THR A 255 6.80 4.67 -28.12
CA THR A 255 6.49 4.23 -26.75
C THR A 255 6.51 2.70 -26.60
N SER A 256 7.06 1.98 -27.60
CA SER A 256 7.21 0.53 -27.54
C SER A 256 8.22 0.12 -26.48
N VAL A 257 7.86 -0.93 -25.74
CA VAL A 257 8.65 -1.47 -24.64
C VAL A 257 8.74 -2.98 -24.75
N PHE A 258 9.94 -3.49 -24.49
CA PHE A 258 10.20 -4.90 -24.25
C PHE A 258 10.04 -5.17 -22.76
N VAL A 259 9.20 -6.11 -22.38
CA VAL A 259 8.91 -6.44 -21.00
C VAL A 259 9.24 -7.90 -20.76
N ARG A 260 10.16 -8.17 -19.83
CA ARG A 260 10.44 -9.52 -19.35
C ARG A 260 9.79 -9.70 -17.98
N LEU A 261 8.86 -10.65 -17.87
CA LEU A 261 8.27 -10.99 -16.58
C LEU A 261 9.31 -11.72 -15.73
N ARG A 262 9.32 -11.44 -14.42
CA ARG A 262 10.17 -12.17 -13.48
C ARG A 262 9.76 -13.64 -13.45
N PRO A 263 10.73 -14.57 -13.37
CA PRO A 263 10.43 -15.99 -13.19
C PRO A 263 9.50 -16.20 -11.98
N ALA A 264 8.61 -17.20 -12.05
CA ALA A 264 7.62 -17.53 -11.04
C ALA A 264 6.50 -16.48 -10.79
N TRP A 265 6.38 -15.43 -11.62
CA TRP A 265 5.22 -14.52 -11.55
C TRP A 265 3.90 -15.28 -11.66
N GLU A 266 3.78 -16.20 -12.62
CA GLU A 266 2.55 -16.98 -12.81
C GLU A 266 2.22 -17.86 -11.60
N ASP A 267 3.22 -18.49 -10.98
CA ASP A 267 3.04 -19.28 -9.76
C ASP A 267 2.58 -18.40 -8.59
N LEU A 268 3.18 -17.22 -8.45
CA LEU A 268 2.81 -16.22 -7.44
C LEU A 268 1.39 -15.70 -7.68
N ARG A 269 1.04 -15.34 -8.92
CA ARG A 269 -0.31 -14.90 -9.32
C ARG A 269 -1.35 -15.98 -9.03
N SER A 270 -1.05 -17.23 -9.36
CA SER A 270 -1.90 -18.39 -9.04
C SER A 270 -2.08 -18.55 -7.52
N TYR A 271 -1.01 -18.40 -6.73
CA TYR A 271 -1.10 -18.47 -5.27
C TYR A 271 -1.94 -17.33 -4.66
N LEU A 272 -1.82 -16.12 -5.20
CA LEU A 272 -2.56 -14.94 -4.74
C LEU A 272 -4.05 -14.99 -5.12
N THR A 273 -4.37 -15.61 -6.26
CA THR A 273 -5.75 -15.81 -6.76
C THR A 273 -6.37 -17.13 -6.30
N ALA A 274 -5.63 -17.97 -5.57
CA ALA A 274 -6.04 -19.33 -5.21
C ALA A 274 -7.45 -19.37 -4.56
N LYS A 275 -8.25 -20.34 -5.01
CA LYS A 275 -9.66 -20.50 -4.61
C LYS A 275 -9.81 -20.64 -3.11
N GLY A 276 -10.70 -19.84 -2.52
CA GLY A 276 -10.99 -19.85 -1.09
C GLY A 276 -11.21 -18.45 -0.55
N ARG A 277 -10.86 -18.23 0.72
CA ARG A 277 -10.89 -16.90 1.33
C ARG A 277 -9.76 -16.05 0.74
N LYS A 278 -10.07 -14.82 0.31
CA LYS A 278 -9.07 -13.81 -0.08
C LYS A 278 -8.10 -13.58 1.09
N ARG A 279 -6.85 -14.02 0.93
CA ARG A 279 -5.79 -13.89 1.95
C ARG A 279 -4.92 -12.65 1.77
N PHE A 280 -4.88 -12.13 0.55
CA PHE A 280 -4.03 -11.00 0.18
C PHE A 280 -4.82 -9.92 -0.55
N GLU A 281 -4.56 -8.67 -0.19
CA GLU A 281 -4.90 -7.50 -0.96
C GLU A 281 -3.63 -7.00 -1.65
N VAL A 282 -3.65 -6.97 -2.99
CA VAL A 282 -2.49 -6.59 -3.77
C VAL A 282 -2.49 -5.08 -4.03
N TYR A 283 -1.34 -4.46 -3.82
CA TYR A 283 -1.03 -3.08 -4.14
C TYR A 283 0.24 -3.04 -4.99
N VAL A 284 0.33 -2.02 -5.85
CA VAL A 284 1.49 -1.79 -6.71
C VAL A 284 2.01 -0.41 -6.42
N CYS A 285 3.32 -0.32 -6.27
CA CYS A 285 4.03 0.91 -6.03
C CYS A 285 5.19 0.99 -7.03
N THR A 286 5.34 2.11 -7.73
CA THR A 286 6.48 2.30 -8.64
C THR A 286 6.87 3.77 -8.68
N MET A 287 8.13 4.04 -9.00
CA MET A 287 8.63 5.39 -9.31
C MET A 287 8.27 5.80 -10.75
N ALA A 288 7.79 4.87 -11.57
CA ALA A 288 7.44 5.12 -12.97
C ALA A 288 6.14 5.93 -13.12
N GLU A 289 5.93 6.45 -14.33
CA GLU A 289 4.73 7.19 -14.68
C GLU A 289 3.46 6.32 -14.65
N ARG A 290 2.31 6.98 -14.53
CA ARG A 290 1.03 6.29 -14.32
C ARG A 290 0.61 5.43 -15.50
N ASP A 291 0.74 5.95 -16.72
CA ASP A 291 0.34 5.22 -17.92
C ASP A 291 1.21 3.98 -18.14
N TYR A 292 2.50 4.11 -17.82
CA TYR A 292 3.43 2.99 -17.77
C TYR A 292 3.00 1.95 -16.74
N ALA A 293 2.77 2.37 -15.49
CA ALA A 293 2.42 1.46 -14.40
C ALA A 293 1.13 0.68 -14.67
N LEU A 294 0.12 1.36 -15.21
CA LEU A 294 -1.16 0.74 -15.59
C LEU A 294 -0.99 -0.24 -16.74
N GLU A 295 -0.20 0.08 -17.76
CA GLU A 295 0.05 -0.85 -18.87
C GLU A 295 0.81 -2.09 -18.40
N MET A 296 1.88 -1.91 -17.62
CA MET A 296 2.64 -3.03 -17.08
C MET A 296 1.78 -3.91 -16.16
N TRP A 297 0.96 -3.32 -15.30
CA TRP A 297 0.07 -4.07 -14.43
C TRP A 297 -0.99 -4.84 -15.23
N ARG A 298 -1.53 -4.26 -16.30
CA ARG A 298 -2.47 -4.94 -17.20
C ARG A 298 -1.84 -6.17 -17.86
N LEU A 299 -0.55 -6.12 -18.19
CA LEU A 299 0.16 -7.30 -18.72
C LEU A 299 0.26 -8.43 -17.70
N LEU A 300 0.40 -8.08 -16.42
CA LEU A 300 0.56 -9.00 -15.29
C LEU A 300 -0.77 -9.58 -14.78
N ASP A 301 -1.85 -8.78 -14.77
CA ASP A 301 -3.20 -9.16 -14.30
C ASP A 301 -4.27 -8.85 -15.37
N PRO A 302 -4.24 -9.52 -16.53
CA PRO A 302 -5.11 -9.19 -17.68
C PRO A 302 -6.61 -9.39 -17.40
N GLU A 303 -6.94 -10.32 -16.49
CA GLU A 303 -8.32 -10.66 -16.13
C GLU A 303 -8.82 -9.88 -14.90
N ALA A 304 -8.01 -8.97 -14.36
CA ALA A 304 -8.30 -8.17 -13.17
C ALA A 304 -8.68 -9.02 -11.94
N HIS A 305 -8.02 -10.17 -11.77
CA HIS A 305 -8.25 -11.11 -10.67
C HIS A 305 -7.60 -10.65 -9.36
N LEU A 306 -6.48 -9.90 -9.43
CA LEU A 306 -5.79 -9.39 -8.25
C LEU A 306 -6.27 -7.99 -7.88
N ILE A 307 -6.38 -7.10 -8.87
CA ILE A 307 -6.87 -5.73 -8.69
C ILE A 307 -7.95 -5.46 -9.74
N SER A 308 -9.19 -5.32 -9.28
CA SER A 308 -10.30 -4.95 -10.17
C SER A 308 -10.09 -3.59 -10.80
N ALA A 309 -10.67 -3.37 -11.99
CA ALA A 309 -10.54 -2.10 -12.71
C ALA A 309 -10.89 -0.87 -11.84
N GLN A 310 -11.96 -0.96 -11.05
CA GLN A 310 -12.42 0.12 -10.16
C GLN A 310 -11.40 0.45 -9.06
N GLN A 311 -10.55 -0.51 -8.67
CA GLN A 311 -9.57 -0.36 -7.60
C GLN A 311 -8.19 0.06 -8.12
N LEU A 312 -7.93 -0.02 -9.43
CA LEU A 312 -6.65 0.37 -10.02
C LEU A 312 -6.23 1.78 -9.62
N PRO A 313 -7.11 2.81 -9.60
CA PRO A 313 -6.68 4.16 -9.28
C PRO A 313 -6.07 4.32 -7.90
N ASP A 314 -6.59 3.55 -6.92
CA ASP A 314 -6.21 3.63 -5.50
C ASP A 314 -5.09 2.65 -5.14
N ARG A 315 -4.96 1.55 -5.89
CA ARG A 315 -4.02 0.46 -5.58
C ARG A 315 -2.75 0.46 -6.42
N VAL A 316 -2.75 1.13 -7.58
CA VAL A 316 -1.54 1.33 -8.40
C VAL A 316 -1.06 2.77 -8.18
N VAL A 317 -0.03 2.92 -7.35
CA VAL A 317 0.48 4.20 -6.88
C VAL A 317 1.82 4.50 -7.53
N CYS A 318 1.89 5.62 -8.23
CA CYS A 318 3.11 6.16 -8.81
C CYS A 318 3.69 7.21 -7.85
N ILE A 319 4.84 6.90 -7.26
CA ILE A 319 5.53 7.83 -6.37
C ILE A 319 6.31 8.81 -7.26
N LYS A 320 5.87 10.06 -7.30
CA LYS A 320 6.76 11.17 -7.67
C LYS A 320 7.65 11.48 -6.47
N VAL A 321 8.88 11.90 -6.69
CA VAL A 321 9.82 12.35 -5.64
C VAL A 321 9.29 13.64 -4.99
N LEU A 322 8.19 13.55 -4.24
CA LEU A 322 7.54 14.63 -3.52
C LEU A 322 6.82 14.03 -2.29
N GLY A 323 7.43 14.22 -1.11
CA GLY A 323 6.75 14.40 0.18
C GLY A 323 5.79 13.32 0.71
N SER A 324 6.24 12.65 1.78
CA SER A 324 5.45 12.20 2.96
C SER A 324 4.33 11.16 2.82
N HIS A 325 3.62 11.03 1.69
CA HIS A 325 2.45 10.12 1.57
C HIS A 325 2.83 8.65 1.39
N CYS A 326 3.99 8.36 0.78
CA CYS A 326 4.52 7.01 0.65
C CYS A 326 4.79 6.34 2.02
N CYS A 327 4.95 7.15 3.07
CA CYS A 327 5.24 6.69 4.43
C CYS A 327 4.07 5.91 5.07
N MET A 328 2.88 5.89 4.48
CA MET A 328 1.75 5.10 5.00
C MET A 328 1.73 3.68 4.45
N TYR A 329 1.73 3.50 3.13
CA TYR A 329 1.70 2.17 2.50
C TYR A 329 2.99 1.37 2.77
N PHE A 330 4.16 2.02 2.69
CA PHE A 330 5.44 1.37 3.01
C PHE A 330 5.52 0.96 4.49
N LYS A 331 4.94 1.75 5.40
CA LYS A 331 4.91 1.38 6.83
C LYS A 331 3.82 0.35 7.16
N MET A 332 2.77 0.24 6.35
CA MET A 332 1.81 -0.87 6.44
C MET A 332 2.46 -2.20 6.02
N ALA A 333 3.25 -2.19 4.93
CA ALA A 333 4.04 -3.35 4.50
C ALA A 333 5.11 -3.74 5.55
N CYS A 334 5.86 -2.77 6.09
CA CYS A 334 6.85 -3.04 7.14
C CYS A 334 6.24 -3.51 8.48
N ALA A 335 5.04 -3.04 8.85
CA ALA A 335 4.35 -3.52 10.06
C ALA A 335 3.94 -5.00 9.95
N ILE A 336 3.62 -5.46 8.74
CA ILE A 336 3.28 -6.86 8.45
C ILE A 336 4.54 -7.74 8.33
N GLN A 337 5.64 -7.23 7.78
CA GLN A 337 6.90 -7.99 7.67
C GLN A 337 7.49 -8.43 9.02
N ARG A 338 7.24 -7.68 10.10
CA ARG A 338 7.63 -8.08 11.47
C ARG A 338 6.85 -9.28 12.04
N TRP A 339 5.82 -9.76 11.34
CA TRP A 339 5.01 -10.91 11.76
C TRP A 339 5.32 -12.20 11.01
N LEU A 340 6.09 -12.14 9.91
CA LEU A 340 6.40 -13.30 9.07
C LEU A 340 7.78 -13.91 9.33
N TRP A 341 8.46 -13.51 10.41
CA TRP A 341 9.73 -14.07 10.86
C TRP A 341 9.74 -14.27 12.38
#